data_AF-A0A1L8HAH5-F1
#
_entry.id   AF-A0A1L8HAH5-F1
#
_cell.length_a   1.000
_cell.length_b   1.000
_cell.length_c   1.000
_cell.angle_alpha   90.00
_cell.angle_beta   90.00
_cell.angle_gamma   90.00
#
_symmetry.space_group_name_H-M   'P 1'
#
loop_
_entity.id
_entity.type
_entity.pdbx_description
1 polymer ?
#
loop_
_entity_poly.entity_id
_entity_poly.type
_entity_poly.pdbx_seq_one_letter_code
_entity_poly.pdbx_strand_id
1 'polypeptide(L)'
;MQRPGIVGVALNHQDTAFNTLRALQQDRRSEPCALIAEVNLLPSTAMNGECAGEGASSGRTRTAREMQADSTNSSSPATVSASNPRRTPSSAGSKGPTLAQMASQNRLSRVTNSTAQLLLVEQNVLQHLPPERPLLIQLKDSIEFRNICTHMALQVEDRKFDKDVSEAQQCLRTIITDLITALSALHLEFCEAATEDLRSILKNLTET
;
A
#
# COMPACT_ATOMS: atom_id res chain seq x y z
N MET A 1 36.88 17.30 -8.78
CA MET A 1 35.64 16.56 -8.44
C MET A 1 35.64 15.27 -9.25
N GLN A 2 35.82 14.12 -8.60
CA GLN A 2 35.86 12.81 -9.26
C GLN A 2 34.42 12.44 -9.64
N ARG A 3 34.16 12.12 -10.91
CA ARG A 3 32.82 11.67 -11.34
C ARG A 3 32.51 10.34 -10.65
N PRO A 4 31.32 10.18 -10.04
CA PRO A 4 30.89 8.89 -9.52
C PRO A 4 30.93 7.85 -10.64
N GLY A 5 31.55 6.69 -10.38
CA GLY A 5 31.43 5.54 -11.28
C GLY A 5 29.97 5.06 -11.38
N ILE A 6 29.67 4.17 -12.33
CA ILE A 6 28.31 3.65 -12.58
C ILE A 6 27.64 3.16 -11.29
N VAL A 7 28.39 2.46 -10.44
CA VAL A 7 27.94 1.99 -9.12
C VAL A 7 27.50 3.15 -8.22
N GLY A 8 28.29 4.23 -8.14
CA GLY A 8 27.94 5.41 -7.34
C GLY A 8 26.70 6.14 -7.86
N VAL A 9 26.47 6.14 -9.18
CA VAL A 9 25.24 6.68 -9.78
C VAL A 9 24.03 5.82 -9.42
N ALA A 10 24.17 4.48 -9.47
CA ALA A 10 23.12 3.55 -9.09
C ALA A 10 22.71 3.74 -7.62
N LEU A 11 23.68 3.78 -6.70
CA LEU A 11 23.44 4.05 -5.27
C LEU A 11 22.71 5.37 -5.03
N ASN A 12 23.10 6.44 -5.74
CA ASN A 12 22.42 7.73 -5.61
C ASN A 12 20.94 7.65 -6.01
N HIS A 13 20.61 6.88 -7.05
CA HIS A 13 19.23 6.64 -7.42
C HIS A 13 18.46 5.85 -6.36
N GLN A 14 19.08 4.83 -5.76
CA GLN A 14 18.48 4.10 -4.66
C GLN A 14 18.30 4.97 -3.40
N ASP A 15 19.26 5.84 -3.08
CA ASP A 15 19.18 6.80 -1.96
C ASP A 15 18.06 7.84 -2.19
N THR A 16 17.96 8.37 -3.41
CA THR A 16 16.86 9.26 -3.81
C THR A 16 15.50 8.55 -3.68
N ALA A 17 15.41 7.29 -4.11
CA ALA A 17 14.21 6.47 -3.98
C ALA A 17 13.85 6.28 -2.50
N PHE A 18 14.82 5.95 -1.66
CA PHE A 18 14.64 5.79 -0.22
C PHE A 18 14.14 7.06 0.46
N ASN A 19 14.74 8.22 0.17
CA ASN A 19 14.30 9.50 0.71
C ASN A 19 12.86 9.84 0.29
N THR A 20 12.49 9.49 -0.95
CA THR A 20 11.12 9.63 -1.45
C THR A 20 10.14 8.73 -0.69
N LEU A 21 10.51 7.46 -0.48
CA LEU A 21 9.71 6.50 0.30
C LEU A 21 9.52 6.95 1.76
N ARG A 22 10.59 7.47 2.38
CA ARG A 22 10.52 8.00 3.75
C ARG A 22 9.57 9.21 3.84
N ALA A 23 9.63 10.13 2.88
CA ALA A 23 8.71 11.27 2.83
C ALA A 23 7.24 10.80 2.68
N LEU A 24 7.00 9.85 1.78
CA LEU A 24 5.68 9.22 1.59
C LEU A 24 5.13 8.59 2.86
N GLN A 25 5.98 7.92 3.65
CA GLN A 25 5.58 7.35 4.93
C GLN A 25 5.16 8.41 5.94
N GLN A 26 5.86 9.53 5.99
CA GLN A 26 5.57 10.61 6.93
C GLN A 26 4.27 11.33 6.58
N ASP A 27 4.07 11.63 5.31
CA ASP A 27 2.86 12.27 4.80
C ASP A 27 1.62 11.43 5.12
N ARG A 28 1.65 10.14 4.77
CA ARG A 28 0.53 9.21 4.98
C ARG A 28 0.34 8.74 6.42
N ARG A 29 1.32 8.94 7.31
CA ARG A 29 1.16 8.74 8.77
C ARG A 29 0.61 9.99 9.48
N SER A 30 0.77 11.17 8.88
CA SER A 30 0.37 12.45 9.48
C SER A 30 -1.09 12.82 9.22
N GLU A 31 -1.80 12.09 8.35
CA GLU A 31 -3.26 12.14 8.28
C GLU A 31 -3.84 11.76 9.66
N PRO A 32 -4.49 12.70 10.37
CA PRO A 32 -4.86 12.49 11.75
C PRO A 32 -5.92 11.40 11.88
N CYS A 33 -5.54 10.30 12.53
CA CYS A 33 -6.47 9.40 13.22
C CYS A 33 -7.16 10.18 14.35
N ALA A 34 -8.12 11.04 14.02
CA ALA A 34 -9.19 11.32 14.96
C ALA A 34 -9.99 10.03 15.13
N LEU A 35 -10.33 9.69 16.38
CA LEU A 35 -11.08 8.50 16.83
C LEU A 35 -10.24 7.30 17.30
N ILE A 36 -9.44 7.50 18.34
CA ILE A 36 -9.54 6.63 19.52
C ILE A 36 -9.52 7.55 20.76
N ALA A 37 -10.65 8.23 21.00
CA ALA A 37 -10.93 8.75 22.33
C ALA A 37 -11.50 7.60 23.17
N GLU A 38 -10.76 7.29 24.22
CA GLU A 38 -11.07 6.42 25.36
C GLU A 38 -12.49 5.83 25.45
N VAL A 39 -12.59 4.51 25.31
CA VAL A 39 -13.63 3.75 26.01
C VAL A 39 -13.11 3.48 27.42
N ASN A 40 -13.35 4.45 28.31
CA ASN A 40 -13.22 4.22 29.74
C ASN A 40 -14.34 3.26 30.17
N LEU A 41 -13.95 2.03 30.52
CA LEU A 41 -14.77 1.04 31.19
C LEU A 41 -15.14 1.55 32.59
N LEU A 42 -16.43 1.58 32.91
CA LEU A 42 -16.94 1.27 34.25
C LEU A 42 -18.38 0.72 34.15
N PRO A 43 -18.75 -0.28 34.98
CA PRO A 43 -20.03 -0.99 34.88
C PRO A 43 -21.07 -0.39 35.83
N SER A 44 -22.35 -0.44 35.45
CA SER A 44 -23.47 -0.41 36.41
C SER A 44 -24.77 -0.93 35.80
N THR A 45 -25.05 -2.19 36.15
CA THR A 45 -26.32 -2.77 36.60
C THR A 45 -27.61 -1.94 36.45
N ALA A 46 -28.62 -2.50 35.77
CA ALA A 46 -30.02 -2.47 36.20
C ALA A 46 -30.87 -3.49 35.44
N MET A 47 -31.87 -4.01 36.14
CA MET A 47 -32.61 -5.25 35.95
C MET A 47 -33.86 -5.14 35.06
N ASN A 48 -34.30 -6.32 34.61
CA ASN A 48 -35.67 -6.80 34.38
C ASN A 48 -36.51 -6.31 33.18
N GLY A 49 -37.02 -7.29 32.43
CA GLY A 49 -38.04 -7.12 31.39
C GLY A 49 -38.34 -8.44 30.67
N GLU A 50 -38.89 -9.39 31.42
CA GLU A 50 -39.38 -10.69 30.93
C GLU A 50 -40.72 -10.48 30.21
N CYS A 51 -40.89 -11.01 29.00
CA CYS A 51 -42.20 -11.32 28.43
C CYS A 51 -42.08 -12.38 27.33
N ALA A 52 -42.61 -13.56 27.65
CA ALA A 52 -42.75 -14.71 26.75
C ALA A 52 -43.80 -14.46 25.66
N GLY A 53 -43.69 -15.19 24.54
CA GLY A 53 -44.72 -15.26 23.51
C GLY A 53 -44.33 -16.16 22.35
N GLU A 54 -44.62 -17.46 22.47
CA GLU A 54 -44.66 -18.41 21.36
C GLU A 54 -45.83 -18.09 20.41
N GLY A 55 -45.66 -18.35 19.12
CA GLY A 55 -46.74 -18.23 18.13
C GLY A 55 -46.31 -18.65 16.73
N ALA A 56 -46.53 -19.91 16.40
CA ALA A 56 -46.40 -20.46 15.06
C ALA A 56 -47.61 -20.08 14.18
N SER A 57 -47.39 -19.77 12.90
CA SER A 57 -48.32 -19.99 11.76
C SER A 57 -47.68 -19.36 10.50
N SER A 58 -47.20 -20.14 9.54
CA SER A 58 -47.95 -20.66 8.39
C SER A 58 -48.69 -19.58 7.58
N GLY A 59 -48.27 -19.36 6.33
CA GLY A 59 -48.95 -18.45 5.39
C GLY A 59 -48.23 -18.28 4.05
N ARG A 60 -48.62 -19.13 3.08
CA ARG A 60 -48.26 -19.10 1.65
C ARG A 60 -48.66 -17.79 0.97
N THR A 61 -47.89 -17.35 -0.04
CA THR A 61 -48.27 -17.16 -1.48
C THR A 61 -47.21 -16.26 -2.16
N ARG A 62 -46.53 -16.73 -3.22
CA ARG A 62 -46.82 -16.53 -4.68
C ARG A 62 -47.01 -15.05 -5.02
N THR A 63 -46.38 -14.42 -6.02
CA THR A 63 -45.61 -14.77 -7.23
C THR A 63 -45.19 -13.41 -7.83
N ALA A 64 -44.00 -13.27 -8.43
CA ALA A 64 -43.64 -12.08 -9.19
C ALA A 64 -42.97 -12.46 -10.52
N ARG A 65 -43.35 -11.74 -11.57
CA ARG A 65 -42.93 -11.79 -12.99
C ARG A 65 -43.51 -12.98 -13.78
N GLU A 66 -44.18 -12.75 -14.91
CA GLU A 66 -43.66 -12.09 -16.12
C GLU A 66 -44.76 -11.49 -17.02
N MET A 67 -44.33 -10.46 -17.75
CA MET A 67 -44.66 -10.03 -19.12
C MET A 67 -46.13 -9.93 -19.59
N GLN A 68 -46.52 -8.72 -20.02
CA GLN A 68 -46.75 -8.41 -21.44
C GLN A 68 -47.09 -6.93 -21.69
N ALA A 69 -46.62 -6.45 -22.83
CA ALA A 69 -46.92 -5.16 -23.45
C ALA A 69 -48.27 -5.20 -24.17
N ASP A 70 -48.99 -4.08 -24.23
CA ASP A 70 -49.30 -3.37 -25.48
C ASP A 70 -50.08 -2.05 -25.21
N SER A 71 -49.91 -1.16 -26.17
CA SER A 71 -50.41 0.18 -26.45
C SER A 71 -51.89 0.48 -26.15
N THR A 72 -52.20 1.70 -25.68
CA THR A 72 -53.16 2.62 -26.34
C THR A 72 -53.20 4.02 -25.70
N ASN A 73 -53.39 5.02 -26.58
CA ASN A 73 -53.51 6.47 -26.38
C ASN A 73 -54.36 6.97 -25.18
N SER A 74 -53.97 8.09 -24.56
CA SER A 74 -54.54 9.46 -24.81
C SER A 74 -54.37 10.45 -23.63
N SER A 75 -53.90 11.65 -23.99
CA SER A 75 -54.26 13.00 -23.49
C SER A 75 -53.98 13.47 -22.04
N SER A 76 -53.30 14.62 -21.97
CA SER A 76 -52.78 15.46 -20.84
C SER A 76 -53.88 16.22 -20.04
N PRO A 77 -53.61 17.28 -19.23
CA PRO A 77 -52.42 17.75 -18.47
C PRO A 77 -52.76 18.13 -16.99
N ALA A 78 -51.77 18.23 -16.08
CA ALA A 78 -51.89 19.07 -14.87
C ALA A 78 -50.53 19.44 -14.24
N THR A 79 -50.38 20.74 -14.06
CA THR A 79 -49.33 21.54 -13.43
C THR A 79 -49.16 21.32 -11.92
N VAL A 80 -47.93 21.44 -11.41
CA VAL A 80 -47.44 22.40 -10.38
C VAL A 80 -46.41 21.82 -9.38
N SER A 81 -45.35 22.60 -9.21
CA SER A 81 -44.62 22.86 -7.95
C SER A 81 -43.72 21.78 -7.34
N ALA A 82 -42.46 21.88 -7.73
CA ALA A 82 -41.34 22.23 -6.85
C ALA A 82 -41.42 21.80 -5.38
N SER A 83 -40.63 20.79 -5.04
CA SER A 83 -39.79 20.81 -3.85
C SER A 83 -38.65 19.82 -4.04
N ASN A 84 -37.51 20.30 -4.56
CA ASN A 84 -36.24 19.61 -4.42
C ASN A 84 -35.94 19.50 -2.93
N PRO A 85 -35.82 18.30 -2.33
CA PRO A 85 -35.12 18.18 -1.06
C PRO A 85 -33.65 18.46 -1.38
N ARG A 86 -33.25 19.69 -1.07
CA ARG A 86 -31.86 20.14 -0.96
C ARG A 86 -31.09 19.07 -0.19
N ARG A 87 -30.40 18.18 -0.90
CA ARG A 87 -29.41 17.28 -0.31
C ARG A 87 -28.37 18.18 0.33
N THR A 88 -28.47 18.29 1.64
CA THR A 88 -27.38 18.75 2.48
C THR A 88 -26.15 17.92 2.09
N PRO A 89 -24.97 18.53 1.88
CA PRO A 89 -23.75 17.75 1.82
C PRO A 89 -23.63 17.11 3.18
N SER A 90 -23.93 15.81 3.24
CA SER A 90 -23.64 14.95 4.37
C SER A 90 -22.18 15.20 4.72
N SER A 91 -21.98 15.77 5.92
CA SER A 91 -20.71 15.89 6.61
C SER A 91 -19.77 14.79 6.14
N ALA A 92 -18.72 15.17 5.42
CA ALA A 92 -17.60 14.29 5.11
C ALA A 92 -16.90 13.99 6.44
N GLY A 93 -17.50 13.11 7.24
CA GLY A 93 -16.85 12.53 8.40
C GLY A 93 -15.57 11.88 7.90
N SER A 94 -14.45 12.21 8.53
CA SER A 94 -13.15 11.59 8.28
C SER A 94 -13.30 10.09 8.51
N LYS A 95 -13.57 9.35 7.43
CA LYS A 95 -13.56 7.89 7.47
C LYS A 95 -12.11 7.51 7.67
N GLY A 96 -11.82 6.85 8.79
CA GLY A 96 -10.49 6.31 9.06
C GLY A 96 -10.02 5.39 7.92
N PRO A 97 -8.71 5.07 7.88
CA PRO A 97 -8.13 4.31 6.79
C PRO A 97 -8.80 2.94 6.65
N THR A 98 -9.16 2.58 5.43
CA THR A 98 -9.66 1.25 5.07
C THR A 98 -8.60 0.18 5.30
N LEU A 99 -9.00 -1.09 5.44
CA LEU A 99 -8.06 -2.21 5.56
C LEU A 99 -7.10 -2.28 4.37
N ALA A 100 -7.56 -1.96 3.16
CA ALA A 100 -6.72 -1.91 1.97
C ALA A 100 -5.66 -0.81 2.04
N GLN A 101 -6.01 0.37 2.56
CA GLN A 101 -5.05 1.47 2.80
C GLN A 101 -4.04 1.09 3.90
N MET A 102 -4.49 0.47 4.99
CA MET A 102 -3.59 -0.01 6.05
C MET A 102 -2.62 -1.09 5.53
N ALA A 103 -3.11 -2.04 4.75
CA ALA A 103 -2.28 -3.07 4.12
C ALA A 103 -1.25 -2.44 3.15
N SER A 104 -1.67 -1.48 2.32
CA SER A 104 -0.79 -0.74 1.43
C SER A 104 0.29 0.03 2.21
N GLN A 105 -0.08 0.66 3.32
CA GLN A 105 0.85 1.37 4.19
C GLN A 105 1.84 0.42 4.88
N ASN A 106 1.39 -0.77 5.29
CA ASN A 106 2.28 -1.79 5.82
C ASN A 106 3.29 -2.25 4.76
N ARG A 107 2.84 -2.54 3.54
CA ARG A 107 3.74 -2.91 2.43
C ARG A 107 4.72 -1.78 2.10
N LEU A 108 4.27 -0.51 2.04
CA LEU A 108 5.17 0.64 1.90
C LEU A 108 6.21 0.66 3.02
N SER A 109 5.81 0.35 4.25
CA SER A 109 6.73 0.25 5.39
C SER A 109 7.81 -0.79 5.17
N ARG A 110 7.43 -1.97 4.68
CA ARG A 110 8.36 -3.06 4.37
C ARG A 110 9.32 -2.66 3.25
N VAL A 111 8.81 -2.13 2.14
CA VAL A 111 9.64 -1.66 1.01
C VAL A 111 10.67 -0.62 1.48
N THR A 112 10.26 0.34 2.28
CA THR A 112 11.16 1.39 2.79
C THR A 112 12.23 0.82 3.71
N ASN A 113 11.85 -0.06 4.65
CA ASN A 113 12.79 -0.70 5.57
C ASN A 113 13.77 -1.63 4.83
N SER A 114 13.29 -2.37 3.84
CA SER A 114 14.13 -3.22 2.99
C SER A 114 15.09 -2.40 2.13
N THR A 115 14.64 -1.24 1.62
CA THR A 115 15.52 -0.31 0.86
C THR A 115 16.62 0.25 1.76
N ALA A 116 16.30 0.65 2.99
CA ALA A 116 17.30 1.12 3.95
C ALA A 116 18.36 0.05 4.25
N GLN A 117 17.92 -1.19 4.50
CA GLN A 117 18.82 -2.31 4.74
C GLN A 117 19.67 -2.64 3.51
N LEU A 118 19.08 -2.62 2.31
CA LEU A 118 19.81 -2.82 1.06
C LEU A 118 20.95 -1.80 0.91
N LEU A 119 20.68 -0.52 1.12
CA LEU A 119 21.68 0.55 1.03
C LEU A 119 22.84 0.33 2.03
N LEU A 120 22.53 -0.12 3.25
CA LEU A 120 23.54 -0.45 4.25
C LEU A 120 24.42 -1.62 3.81
N VAL A 121 23.81 -2.69 3.29
CA VAL A 121 24.55 -3.86 2.81
C VAL A 121 25.41 -3.49 1.60
N GLU A 122 24.86 -2.80 0.60
CA GLU A 122 25.61 -2.34 -0.58
C GLU A 122 26.79 -1.46 -0.18
N GLN A 123 26.57 -0.50 0.72
CA GLN A 123 27.64 0.38 1.19
C GLN A 123 28.72 -0.39 1.96
N ASN A 124 28.33 -1.34 2.81
CA ASN A 124 29.27 -2.19 3.54
C ASN A 124 30.08 -3.07 2.59
N VAL A 125 29.44 -3.74 1.62
CA VAL A 125 30.10 -4.56 0.61
C VAL A 125 31.10 -3.73 -0.18
N LEU A 126 30.71 -2.55 -0.65
CA LEU A 126 31.57 -1.68 -1.46
C LEU A 126 32.81 -1.16 -0.70
N GLN A 127 32.73 -1.04 0.63
CA GLN A 127 33.89 -0.69 1.46
C GLN A 127 34.92 -1.82 1.58
N HIS A 128 34.47 -3.07 1.48
CA HIS A 128 35.32 -4.26 1.66
C HIS A 128 35.78 -4.90 0.33
N LEU A 129 35.21 -4.48 -0.80
CA LEU A 129 35.57 -5.03 -2.10
C LEU A 129 36.94 -4.53 -2.58
N PRO A 130 37.81 -5.44 -3.08
CA PRO A 130 39.06 -5.05 -3.68
C PRO A 130 38.81 -4.30 -5.00
N PRO A 131 39.65 -3.30 -5.37
CA PRO A 131 39.48 -2.52 -6.60
C PRO A 131 39.44 -3.35 -7.88
N GLU A 132 40.06 -4.54 -7.87
CA GLU A 132 40.12 -5.45 -9.03
C GLU A 132 38.82 -6.21 -9.30
N ARG A 133 37.90 -6.26 -8.33
CA ARG A 133 36.62 -6.98 -8.45
C ARG A 133 35.45 -6.05 -8.12
N PRO A 134 35.12 -5.11 -9.02
CA PRO A 134 34.01 -4.19 -8.77
C PRO A 134 32.68 -4.93 -8.74
N LEU A 135 31.82 -4.54 -7.80
CA LEU A 135 30.44 -5.01 -7.76
C LEU A 135 29.66 -4.46 -8.94
N LEU A 136 28.88 -5.32 -9.59
CA LEU A 136 27.97 -4.91 -10.65
C LEU A 136 26.59 -4.62 -10.05
N ILE A 137 26.32 -3.34 -9.76
CA ILE A 137 24.97 -2.87 -9.43
C ILE A 137 24.26 -2.47 -10.73
N GLN A 138 23.06 -3.02 -10.95
CA GLN A 138 22.26 -2.71 -12.14
C GLN A 138 21.70 -1.28 -12.07
N LEU A 139 22.36 -0.37 -12.79
CA LEU A 139 21.94 1.04 -12.86
C LEU A 139 20.51 1.17 -13.42
N LYS A 140 20.16 0.35 -14.41
CA LYS A 140 18.82 0.36 -15.04
C LYS A 140 17.73 0.19 -13.99
N ASP A 141 17.85 -0.83 -13.16
CA ASP A 141 16.80 -1.18 -12.19
C ASP A 141 16.78 -0.19 -11.02
N SER A 142 17.94 0.38 -10.66
CA SER A 142 18.01 1.48 -9.68
C SER A 142 17.30 2.75 -10.18
N ILE A 143 17.40 3.07 -11.47
CA ILE A 143 16.65 4.19 -12.10
C ILE A 143 15.16 3.88 -12.12
N GLU A 144 14.78 2.67 -12.52
CA GLU A 144 13.41 2.21 -12.57
C GLU A 144 12.75 2.29 -11.18
N PHE A 145 13.42 1.79 -10.15
CA PHE A 145 12.97 1.85 -8.77
C PHE A 145 12.73 3.29 -8.30
N ARG A 146 13.67 4.20 -8.56
CA ARG A 146 13.52 5.63 -8.26
C ARG A 146 12.32 6.24 -8.98
N ASN A 147 12.11 5.90 -10.25
CA ASN A 147 11.00 6.42 -11.03
C ASN A 147 9.65 5.95 -10.48
N ILE A 148 9.54 4.67 -10.08
CA ILE A 148 8.33 4.14 -9.43
C ILE A 148 8.06 4.88 -8.13
N CYS A 149 9.08 5.08 -7.28
CA CYS A 149 8.94 5.82 -6.02
C CYS A 149 8.50 7.27 -6.25
N THR A 150 9.06 7.93 -7.29
CA THR A 150 8.67 9.29 -7.67
C THR A 150 7.23 9.34 -8.17
N HIS A 151 6.83 8.38 -9.00
CA HIS A 151 5.46 8.25 -9.49
C HIS A 151 4.49 8.08 -8.31
N MET A 152 4.81 7.17 -7.37
CA MET A 152 4.04 6.94 -6.15
C MET A 152 3.85 8.22 -5.31
N ALA A 153 4.89 9.06 -5.23
CA ALA A 153 4.83 10.35 -4.51
C ALA A 153 3.89 11.37 -5.15
N LEU A 154 3.60 11.24 -6.45
CA LEU A 154 2.68 12.11 -7.17
C LEU A 154 1.24 11.55 -7.19
N GLN A 155 1.00 10.34 -6.67
CA GLN A 155 -0.31 9.71 -6.74
C GLN A 155 -1.28 10.19 -5.68
N VAL A 156 -2.44 10.64 -6.16
CA VAL A 156 -3.58 11.03 -5.33
C VAL A 156 -4.59 9.88 -5.18
N GLU A 157 -4.62 8.92 -6.13
CA GLU A 157 -5.56 7.80 -6.05
C GLU A 157 -4.97 6.55 -5.38
N ASP A 158 -5.64 6.08 -4.31
CA ASP A 158 -5.18 4.94 -3.51
C ASP A 158 -5.01 3.63 -4.31
N ARG A 159 -5.84 3.40 -5.32
CA ARG A 159 -5.71 2.20 -6.17
C ARG A 159 -4.44 2.21 -7.00
N LYS A 160 -4.04 3.37 -7.53
CA LYS A 160 -2.79 3.47 -8.29
C LYS A 160 -1.59 3.40 -7.35
N PHE A 161 -1.70 3.99 -6.16
CA PHE A 161 -0.70 3.87 -5.11
C PHE A 161 -0.45 2.40 -4.72
N ASP A 162 -1.49 1.59 -4.49
CA ASP A 162 -1.37 0.16 -4.18
C ASP A 162 -0.61 -0.61 -5.27
N LYS A 163 -0.89 -0.30 -6.55
CA LYS A 163 -0.17 -0.84 -7.71
C LYS A 163 1.29 -0.40 -7.73
N ASP A 164 1.57 0.89 -7.53
CA ASP A 164 2.93 1.41 -7.51
C ASP A 164 3.76 0.83 -6.36
N VAL A 165 3.16 0.60 -5.19
CA VAL A 165 3.82 -0.11 -4.07
C VAL A 165 4.19 -1.54 -4.47
N SER A 166 3.29 -2.23 -5.18
CA SER A 166 3.54 -3.59 -5.66
C SER A 166 4.65 -3.63 -6.70
N GLU A 167 4.67 -2.67 -7.62
CA GLU A 167 5.75 -2.51 -8.61
C GLU A 167 7.10 -2.17 -7.95
N ALA A 168 7.10 -1.29 -6.96
CA ALA A 168 8.31 -0.95 -6.19
C ALA A 168 8.86 -2.18 -5.45
N GLN A 169 7.97 -2.97 -4.83
CA GLN A 169 8.33 -4.22 -4.16
C GLN A 169 8.95 -5.23 -5.15
N GLN A 170 8.35 -5.39 -6.33
CA GLN A 170 8.86 -6.29 -7.35
C GLN A 170 10.21 -5.82 -7.92
N CYS A 171 10.36 -4.52 -8.18
CA CYS A 171 11.61 -3.95 -8.67
C CYS A 171 12.74 -4.11 -7.64
N LEU A 172 12.47 -3.84 -6.35
CA LEU A 172 13.43 -4.02 -5.27
C LEU A 172 13.84 -5.49 -5.12
N ARG A 173 12.89 -6.43 -5.28
CA ARG A 173 13.20 -7.87 -5.31
C ARG A 173 14.18 -8.23 -6.42
N THR A 174 14.01 -7.68 -7.63
CA THR A 174 14.94 -7.90 -8.75
C THR A 174 16.34 -7.40 -8.39
N ILE A 175 16.45 -6.16 -7.90
CA ILE A 175 17.74 -5.55 -7.49
C ILE A 175 18.45 -6.45 -6.48
N ILE A 176 17.74 -6.90 -5.42
CA ILE A 176 18.32 -7.77 -4.39
C ILE A 176 18.76 -9.13 -4.97
N THR A 177 17.97 -9.72 -5.86
CA THR A 177 18.27 -11.03 -6.46
C THR A 177 19.50 -10.97 -7.37
N ASP A 178 19.60 -9.92 -8.17
CA ASP A 178 20.74 -9.67 -9.04
C ASP A 178 22.01 -9.42 -8.22
N LEU A 179 21.88 -8.68 -7.11
CA LEU A 179 22.98 -8.45 -6.18
C LEU A 179 23.46 -9.74 -5.51
N ILE A 180 22.56 -10.61 -5.03
CA ILE A 180 22.91 -11.93 -4.49
C ILE A 180 23.69 -12.75 -5.52
N THR A 181 23.24 -12.73 -6.77
CA THR A 181 23.90 -13.46 -7.87
C THR A 181 25.29 -12.89 -8.15
N ALA A 182 25.43 -11.56 -8.18
CA ALA A 182 26.72 -10.89 -8.35
C ALA A 182 27.69 -11.21 -7.21
N LEU A 183 27.22 -11.21 -5.95
CA LEU A 183 28.05 -11.55 -4.78
C LEU A 183 28.49 -13.01 -4.79
N SER A 184 27.60 -13.91 -5.19
CA SER A 184 27.90 -15.35 -5.29
C SER A 184 29.02 -15.65 -6.28
N ALA A 185 29.15 -14.83 -7.35
CA ALA A 185 30.22 -14.96 -8.33
C ALA A 185 31.60 -14.47 -7.84
N LEU A 186 31.65 -13.68 -6.76
CA LEU A 186 32.90 -13.10 -6.25
C LEU A 186 33.68 -14.05 -5.33
N HIS A 187 33.00 -15.04 -4.73
CA HIS A 187 33.59 -16.07 -3.86
C HIS A 187 34.49 -15.52 -2.72
N LEU A 188 34.06 -14.44 -2.04
CA LEU A 188 34.77 -13.85 -0.89
C LEU A 188 34.00 -14.15 0.40
N GLU A 189 34.68 -14.40 1.52
CA GLU A 189 34.03 -14.78 2.78
C GLU A 189 33.02 -13.74 3.28
N PHE A 190 33.33 -12.44 3.17
CA PHE A 190 32.37 -11.39 3.56
C PHE A 190 31.13 -11.32 2.65
N CYS A 191 31.22 -11.84 1.41
CA CYS A 191 30.08 -11.91 0.51
C CYS A 191 29.04 -12.93 1.00
N GLU A 192 29.45 -13.96 1.75
CA GLU A 192 28.52 -14.93 2.32
C GLU A 192 27.62 -14.25 3.37
N ALA A 193 28.20 -13.49 4.30
CA ALA A 193 27.45 -12.71 5.28
C ALA A 193 26.51 -11.70 4.61
N ALA A 194 27.01 -10.94 3.63
CA ALA A 194 26.19 -9.99 2.87
C ALA A 194 25.05 -10.69 2.09
N THR A 195 25.30 -11.90 1.56
CA THR A 195 24.28 -12.69 0.85
C THR A 195 23.18 -13.16 1.80
N GLU A 196 23.52 -13.59 3.02
CA GLU A 196 22.54 -13.96 4.03
C GLU A 196 21.70 -12.75 4.48
N ASP A 197 22.32 -11.59 4.66
CA ASP A 197 21.60 -10.34 4.95
C ASP A 197 20.61 -10.01 3.81
N LEU A 198 21.04 -10.10 2.55
CA LEU A 198 20.16 -9.88 1.39
C LEU A 198 19.02 -10.89 1.29
N ARG A 199 19.25 -12.16 1.62
CA ARG A 199 18.20 -13.18 1.69
C ARG A 199 17.19 -12.85 2.80
N SER A 200 17.66 -12.36 3.94
CA SER A 200 16.80 -11.88 5.03
C SER A 200 15.94 -10.70 4.58
N ILE A 201 16.54 -9.71 3.91
CA ILE A 201 15.82 -8.57 3.34
C ILE A 201 14.76 -9.04 2.33
N LEU A 202 15.11 -9.97 1.45
CA LEU A 202 14.20 -10.52 0.45
C LEU A 202 13.03 -11.26 1.09
N LYS A 203 13.29 -12.07 2.13
CA LYS A 203 12.24 -12.75 2.90
C LYS A 203 11.27 -11.73 3.50
N ASN A 204 11.81 -10.74 4.21
CA ASN A 204 11.03 -9.66 4.83
C ASN A 204 10.23 -8.83 3.81
N LEU A 205 10.65 -8.78 2.55
CA LEU A 205 9.94 -8.09 1.48
C LEU A 205 8.76 -8.93 0.95
N THR A 206 8.79 -10.26 1.09
CA THR A 206 7.83 -11.19 0.47
C THR A 206 6.79 -11.78 1.40
N GLU A 207 6.98 -11.72 2.72
CA GLU A 207 5.91 -12.16 3.62
C GLU A 207 4.71 -11.22 3.44
N THR A 208 3.52 -11.81 3.30
CA THR A 208 2.24 -11.13 3.06
C THR A 208 1.37 -11.21 4.30
#